data_AF-A0A9Q3BT78-F1
#
_entry.id   AF-A0A9Q3BT78-F1
#
_cell.length_a   1.000
_cell.length_b   1.000
_cell.length_c   1.000
_cell.angle_alpha   90.00
_cell.angle_beta   90.00
_cell.angle_gamma   90.00
#
_symmetry.space_group_name_H-M   'P 1'
#
loop_
_entity.id
_entity.type
_entity.pdbx_description
1 polymer ?
#
loop_
_entity_poly.entity_id
_entity_poly.type
_entity_poly.pdbx_seq_one_letter_code
_entity_poly.pdbx_strand_id
1 'polypeptide(L)'
;MLQPPTKGELYTLELLWKHVHNVSMTQGYAVSTLRSNKTQNQIEIGCDRSGTPNLNKNYSKKITSRKLDCPFKIYSKSTMWALKVKNPEHSHDVTKNIMAHPAFRKLNEKETSQIAQMSESLLMPRLIRAQLCRQRESDRPVILPDI
;
A
#
# COMPACT_ATOMS: atom_id res chain seq x y z
N MET A 1 -9.04 15.24 6.48
CA MET A 1 -9.77 13.97 6.73
C MET A 1 -9.35 12.96 5.69
N LEU A 2 -9.13 11.69 6.06
CA LEU A 2 -8.79 10.62 5.11
C LEU A 2 -10.00 10.34 4.23
N GLN A 3 -9.88 10.63 2.93
CA GLN A 3 -10.98 10.45 2.00
C GLN A 3 -10.88 9.06 1.37
N PRO A 4 -11.91 8.23 1.47
CA PRO A 4 -11.87 6.95 0.78
C PRO A 4 -11.74 7.17 -0.75
N PRO A 5 -11.11 6.23 -1.47
CA PRO A 5 -11.04 6.30 -2.93
C PRO A 5 -12.45 6.49 -3.53
N THR A 6 -12.56 7.43 -4.47
CA THR A 6 -13.84 7.81 -5.08
C THR A 6 -14.49 6.59 -5.75
N LYS A 7 -15.82 6.54 -5.71
CA LYS A 7 -16.59 5.52 -6.41
C LYS A 7 -16.36 5.69 -7.93
N GLY A 8 -15.81 4.67 -8.57
CA GLY A 8 -15.64 4.60 -10.01
C GLY A 8 -15.83 3.17 -10.49
N GLU A 9 -16.32 3.01 -11.71
CA GLU A 9 -16.32 1.73 -12.42
C GLU A 9 -14.90 1.49 -12.93
N LEU A 10 -14.26 0.44 -12.45
CA LEU A 10 -12.93 0.05 -12.87
C LEU A 10 -13.05 -1.30 -13.57
N TYR A 11 -12.63 -1.37 -14.83
CA TYR A 11 -12.90 -2.55 -15.65
C TYR A 11 -11.98 -3.74 -15.32
N THR A 12 -10.86 -3.52 -14.62
CA THR A 12 -9.89 -4.57 -14.27
C THR A 12 -9.40 -4.48 -12.83
N LEU A 13 -8.97 -5.62 -12.28
CA LEU A 13 -8.37 -5.71 -10.94
C LEU A 13 -7.08 -4.88 -10.83
N GLU A 14 -6.31 -4.79 -11.91
CA GLU A 14 -5.09 -3.99 -11.95
C GLU A 14 -5.40 -2.50 -11.83
N LEU A 15 -6.40 -2.01 -12.57
CA LEU A 15 -6.86 -0.62 -12.47
C LEU A 15 -7.42 -0.31 -11.09
N LEU A 16 -8.13 -1.26 -10.47
CA LEU A 16 -8.56 -1.18 -9.08
C LEU A 16 -7.39 -0.93 -8.13
N TRP A 17 -6.37 -1.81 -8.17
CA TRP A 17 -5.21 -1.67 -7.30
C TRP A 17 -4.43 -0.40 -7.58
N LYS A 18 -4.24 -0.03 -8.85
CA LYS A 18 -3.57 1.22 -9.23
C LYS A 18 -4.30 2.44 -8.66
N HIS A 19 -5.63 2.50 -8.81
CA HIS A 19 -6.43 3.59 -8.26
C HIS A 19 -6.34 3.66 -6.73
N VAL A 20 -6.60 2.56 -6.04
CA VAL A 20 -6.59 2.53 -4.57
C VAL A 20 -5.19 2.83 -4.02
N HIS A 21 -4.13 2.30 -4.64
CA HIS A 21 -2.76 2.58 -4.22
C HIS A 21 -2.40 4.05 -4.39
N ASN A 22 -2.75 4.66 -5.53
CA ASN A 22 -2.49 6.08 -5.77
C ASN A 22 -3.17 6.95 -4.71
N VAL A 23 -4.46 6.72 -4.43
CA VAL A 23 -5.20 7.47 -3.40
C VAL A 23 -4.60 7.24 -2.01
N SER A 24 -4.27 6.00 -1.67
CA SER A 24 -3.67 5.69 -0.36
C SER A 24 -2.30 6.37 -0.19
N MET A 25 -1.52 6.43 -1.28
CA MET A 25 -0.19 7.05 -1.29
C MET A 25 -0.26 8.56 -1.10
N THR A 26 -1.17 9.25 -1.81
CA THR A 26 -1.36 10.71 -1.65
C THR A 26 -1.88 11.07 -0.27
N GLN A 27 -2.70 10.21 0.33
CA GLN A 27 -3.25 10.41 1.67
C GLN A 27 -2.38 9.83 2.80
N GLY A 28 -1.25 9.21 2.48
CA GLY A 28 -0.24 8.72 3.42
C GLY A 28 -0.70 7.57 4.34
N TYR A 29 -1.56 6.68 3.83
CA TYR A 29 -1.82 5.36 4.41
C TYR A 29 -1.56 4.27 3.38
N ALA A 30 -1.46 3.02 3.80
CA ALA A 30 -1.32 1.89 2.88
C ALA A 30 -2.52 0.96 3.00
N VAL A 31 -2.81 0.26 1.91
CA VAL A 31 -3.89 -0.74 1.84
C VAL A 31 -3.36 -2.14 1.54
N SER A 32 -4.10 -3.15 1.96
CA SER A 32 -3.84 -4.56 1.69
C SER A 32 -5.15 -5.34 1.55
N THR A 33 -5.07 -6.52 0.93
CA THR A 33 -6.20 -7.45 0.89
C THR A 33 -6.45 -8.04 2.27
N LEU A 34 -7.65 -7.84 2.81
CA LEU A 34 -8.08 -8.51 4.05
C LEU A 34 -8.71 -9.87 3.74
N ARG A 35 -9.58 -9.90 2.72
CA ARG A 35 -10.30 -11.10 2.31
C ARG A 35 -10.55 -11.06 0.81
N SER A 36 -10.44 -12.20 0.16
CA SER A 36 -10.81 -12.37 -1.26
C SER A 36 -11.72 -13.58 -1.40
N ASN A 37 -12.82 -13.44 -2.12
CA ASN A 37 -13.70 -14.53 -2.50
C ASN A 37 -13.67 -14.67 -4.03
N LYS A 38 -13.03 -15.74 -4.51
CA LYS A 38 -12.93 -16.01 -5.95
C LYS A 38 -14.26 -16.40 -6.56
N THR A 39 -15.09 -17.17 -5.86
CA THR A 39 -16.40 -17.65 -6.36
C THR A 39 -17.38 -16.50 -6.61
N GLN A 40 -17.35 -15.48 -5.75
CA GLN A 40 -18.23 -14.32 -5.87
C GLN A 40 -17.55 -13.13 -6.57
N ASN A 41 -16.29 -13.31 -6.98
CA ASN A 41 -15.36 -12.28 -7.45
C ASN A 41 -15.39 -11.01 -6.58
N GLN A 42 -15.17 -11.16 -5.28
CA GLN A 42 -15.19 -10.06 -4.31
C GLN A 42 -13.85 -9.92 -3.61
N ILE A 43 -13.47 -8.68 -3.32
CA ILE A 43 -12.27 -8.37 -2.56
C ILE A 43 -12.61 -7.34 -1.50
N GLU A 44 -12.23 -7.65 -0.27
CA GLU A 44 -12.22 -6.71 0.85
C GLU A 44 -10.80 -6.20 1.03
N ILE A 45 -10.65 -4.89 0.86
CA ILE A 45 -9.41 -4.14 0.97
C ILE A 45 -9.46 -3.37 2.28
N GLY A 46 -8.38 -3.34 3.05
CA GLY A 46 -8.31 -2.60 4.30
C GLY A 46 -6.98 -1.92 4.49
N CYS A 47 -6.84 -1.15 5.56
CA CYS A 47 -5.57 -0.50 5.90
C CYS A 47 -4.49 -1.54 6.23
N ASP A 48 -3.21 -1.25 5.95
CA ASP A 48 -2.09 -2.13 6.32
C ASP A 48 -1.93 -2.33 7.83
N ARG A 49 -2.53 -1.44 8.65
CA ARG A 49 -2.61 -1.52 10.10
C ARG A 49 -3.89 -2.19 10.61
N SER A 50 -4.69 -2.81 9.74
CA SER A 50 -5.94 -3.49 10.14
C SER A 50 -5.70 -4.80 10.89
N GLY A 51 -6.68 -5.17 11.72
CA GLY A 51 -6.69 -6.39 12.52
C GLY A 51 -5.83 -6.29 13.78
N THR A 52 -5.80 -7.36 14.57
CA THR A 52 -5.06 -7.40 15.83
C THR A 52 -3.71 -8.10 15.70
N PRO A 53 -2.70 -7.68 16.48
CA PRO A 53 -1.47 -8.45 16.62
C PRO A 53 -1.79 -9.85 17.15
N ASN A 54 -1.17 -10.87 16.57
CA ASN A 54 -1.25 -12.21 17.15
C ASN A 54 -0.32 -12.26 18.37
N LEU A 55 -0.91 -12.16 19.57
CA LEU A 55 -0.18 -12.25 20.84
C LEU A 55 0.12 -13.71 21.25
N ASN A 56 -0.46 -14.68 20.56
CA ASN A 56 -0.29 -16.10 20.85
C ASN A 56 0.84 -16.71 20.02
N LYS A 57 1.91 -17.08 20.73
CA LYS A 57 2.75 -18.29 20.64
C LYS A 57 4.21 -17.94 20.85
N ASN A 58 4.86 -18.70 21.73
CA ASN A 58 6.25 -19.17 21.80
C ASN A 58 7.20 -18.85 20.62
N TYR A 59 7.27 -17.60 20.17
CA TYR A 59 8.21 -17.13 19.16
C TYR A 59 9.35 -16.42 19.89
N SER A 60 10.54 -17.01 19.79
CA SER A 60 11.80 -16.46 20.31
C SER A 60 12.18 -15.10 19.68
N LYS A 61 11.44 -14.62 18.67
CA LYS A 61 11.59 -13.30 18.06
C LYS A 61 10.41 -12.40 18.46
N LYS A 62 10.71 -11.35 19.23
CA LYS A 62 9.81 -10.20 19.42
C LYS A 62 9.61 -9.47 18.09
N ILE A 63 8.70 -9.96 17.25
CA ILE A 63 8.28 -9.22 16.05
C ILE A 63 7.24 -8.21 16.52
N THR A 64 7.61 -6.93 16.53
CA THR A 64 6.65 -5.84 16.78
C THR A 64 5.66 -5.79 15.62
N SER A 65 4.41 -6.16 15.86
CA SER A 65 3.32 -6.01 14.90
C SER A 65 3.02 -4.53 14.68
N ARG A 66 2.71 -4.14 13.43
CA ARG A 66 2.24 -2.79 13.07
C ARG A 66 0.72 -2.66 13.03
N LYS A 67 0.01 -3.73 13.39
CA LYS A 67 -1.44 -3.78 13.40
C LYS A 67 -1.99 -3.04 14.62
N LEU A 68 -2.93 -2.12 14.39
CA LEU A 68 -3.57 -1.25 15.39
C LEU A 68 -5.10 -1.42 15.40
N ASP A 69 -5.59 -2.53 14.84
CA ASP A 69 -7.01 -2.79 14.61
C ASP A 69 -7.73 -1.63 13.89
N CYS A 70 -7.07 -1.07 12.87
CA CYS A 70 -7.66 -0.01 12.06
C CYS A 70 -8.98 -0.48 11.41
N PRO A 71 -10.09 0.26 11.59
CA PRO A 71 -11.40 -0.19 11.13
C PRO A 71 -11.65 0.08 9.64
N PHE A 72 -10.80 0.90 9.00
CA PHE A 72 -10.87 1.24 7.58
C PHE A 72 -10.99 0.02 6.67
N LYS A 73 -12.09 -0.03 5.92
CA LYS A 73 -12.43 -1.14 5.02
C LYS A 73 -13.15 -0.63 3.76
N ILE A 74 -12.72 -1.14 2.63
CA ILE A 74 -13.30 -0.96 1.32
C ILE A 74 -13.65 -2.34 0.75
N TYR A 75 -14.72 -2.38 -0.02
CA TYR A 75 -15.21 -3.56 -0.69
C TYR A 75 -15.26 -3.32 -2.19
N SER A 76 -14.86 -4.31 -2.98
CA SER A 76 -14.96 -4.28 -4.44
C SER A 76 -15.52 -5.59 -4.97
N LYS A 77 -16.35 -5.51 -6.01
CA LYS A 77 -16.96 -6.65 -6.69
C LYS A 77 -16.73 -6.56 -8.20
N SER A 78 -16.26 -7.65 -8.79
CA SER A 78 -15.76 -7.74 -10.17
C SER A 78 -16.74 -7.44 -11.29
N THR A 79 -18.05 -7.31 -11.05
CA THR A 79 -18.98 -6.95 -12.13
C THR A 79 -18.60 -5.63 -12.80
N MET A 80 -18.04 -4.67 -12.03
CA MET A 80 -17.46 -3.41 -12.53
C MET A 80 -16.30 -2.91 -11.65
N TRP A 81 -15.68 -3.81 -10.87
CA TRP A 81 -14.79 -3.52 -9.71
C TRP A 81 -15.19 -2.29 -8.90
N ALA A 82 -16.50 -2.09 -8.71
CA ALA A 82 -17.03 -0.89 -8.09
C ALA A 82 -16.59 -0.81 -6.62
N LEU A 83 -15.95 0.31 -6.26
CA LEU A 83 -15.48 0.56 -4.90
C LEU A 83 -16.64 1.00 -4.00
N LYS A 84 -16.88 0.24 -2.94
CA LYS A 84 -17.83 0.58 -1.87
C LYS A 84 -17.10 0.68 -0.54
N VAL A 85 -17.11 1.86 0.04
CA VAL A 85 -16.55 2.12 1.37
C VAL A 85 -17.45 1.47 2.41
N LYS A 86 -16.90 0.57 3.23
CA LYS A 86 -17.61 0.00 4.39
C LYS A 86 -17.39 0.85 5.64
N ASN A 87 -16.14 1.25 5.87
CA ASN A 87 -15.79 2.16 6.95
C ASN A 87 -14.66 3.10 6.47
N PRO A 88 -14.88 4.42 6.46
CA PRO A 88 -13.87 5.40 6.06
C PRO A 88 -12.88 5.77 7.18
N GLU A 89 -13.13 5.38 8.44
CA GLU A 89 -12.36 5.84 9.58
C GLU A 89 -11.03 5.09 9.76
N HIS A 90 -10.00 5.82 10.17
CA HIS A 90 -8.71 5.28 10.57
C HIS A 90 -8.45 5.55 12.05
N SER A 91 -7.91 4.56 12.75
CA SER A 91 -7.52 4.69 14.16
C SER A 91 -6.10 5.26 14.35
N HIS A 92 -5.50 5.81 13.29
CA HIS A 92 -4.13 6.30 13.31
C HIS A 92 -3.94 7.49 12.38
N ASP A 93 -2.94 8.30 12.68
CA ASP A 93 -2.56 9.43 11.84
C ASP A 93 -1.91 9.00 10.53
N VAL A 94 -1.96 9.93 9.57
CA VAL A 94 -1.24 9.86 8.30
C VAL A 94 0.25 9.84 8.55
N THR A 95 0.97 8.93 7.89
CA THR A 95 2.43 8.93 7.97
C THR A 95 2.99 9.91 6.94
N LYS A 96 3.73 10.93 7.40
CA LYS A 96 4.46 11.87 6.50
C LYS A 96 5.49 11.15 5.61
N ASN A 97 5.98 10.01 6.07
CA ASN A 97 6.90 9.16 5.34
C ASN A 97 6.18 7.91 4.79
N ILE A 98 5.77 7.98 3.53
CA ILE A 98 5.12 6.88 2.80
C ILE A 98 6.00 5.61 2.79
N MET A 99 7.33 5.75 2.75
CA MET A 99 8.26 4.61 2.78
C MET A 99 8.25 3.84 4.10
N ALA A 100 7.66 4.41 5.17
CA ALA A 100 7.42 3.69 6.41
C ALA A 100 6.47 2.50 6.21
N HIS A 101 5.59 2.55 5.19
CA HIS A 101 4.71 1.44 4.85
C HIS A 101 5.43 0.45 3.90
N PRO A 102 5.56 -0.83 4.26
CA PRO A 102 6.16 -1.85 3.41
C PRO A 102 5.47 -2.03 2.05
N ALA A 103 4.18 -1.72 1.95
CA ALA A 103 3.45 -1.77 0.68
C ALA A 103 4.08 -0.88 -0.39
N PHE A 104 4.56 0.31 0.00
CA PHE A 104 5.22 1.26 -0.90
C PHE A 104 6.73 1.04 -1.04
N ARG A 105 7.31 0.06 -0.31
CA ARG A 105 8.71 -0.33 -0.48
C ARG A 105 8.91 -1.41 -1.54
N LYS A 106 7.84 -2.06 -2.00
CA LYS A 106 7.89 -3.07 -3.06
C LYS A 106 8.54 -2.48 -4.32
N LEU A 107 9.35 -3.28 -4.99
CA LEU A 107 9.95 -2.90 -6.26
C LEU A 107 8.91 -3.11 -7.36
N ASN A 108 8.78 -2.15 -8.26
CA ASN A 108 8.07 -2.35 -9.52
C ASN A 108 8.99 -3.03 -10.55
N GLU A 109 8.43 -3.43 -11.68
CA GLU A 109 9.19 -4.11 -12.74
C GLU A 109 10.34 -3.25 -13.27
N LYS A 110 10.09 -1.95 -13.49
CA LYS A 110 11.11 -0.98 -13.93
C LYS A 110 12.30 -0.92 -12.97
N GLU A 111 12.04 -0.81 -11.67
CA GLU A 111 13.08 -0.78 -10.63
C GLU A 111 13.82 -2.11 -10.55
N THR A 112 13.12 -3.22 -10.75
CA THR A 112 13.73 -4.56 -10.78
C THR A 112 14.69 -4.70 -11.96
N SER A 113 14.28 -4.29 -13.16
CA SER A 113 15.15 -4.25 -14.34
C SER A 113 16.33 -3.29 -14.15
N GLN A 114 16.12 -2.14 -13.52
CA GLN A 114 17.19 -1.19 -13.23
C GLN A 114 18.20 -1.76 -12.22
N ILE A 115 17.74 -2.50 -11.21
CA ILE A 115 18.61 -3.22 -10.27
C ILE A 115 19.46 -4.25 -11.02
N ALA A 116 18.85 -5.03 -11.92
CA ALA A 116 19.57 -6.01 -12.73
C ALA A 116 20.67 -5.33 -13.56
N GLN A 117 20.34 -4.26 -14.28
CA GLN A 117 21.31 -3.49 -15.07
C GLN A 117 22.45 -2.92 -14.21
N MET A 118 22.14 -2.33 -13.06
CA MET A 118 23.17 -1.80 -12.16
C MET A 118 24.04 -2.93 -11.58
N SER A 119 23.46 -4.09 -11.28
CA SER A 119 24.20 -5.26 -10.81
C SER A 119 25.12 -5.83 -11.88
N GLU A 120 24.68 -5.86 -13.15
CA GLU A 120 25.50 -6.25 -14.30
C GLU A 120 26.67 -5.28 -14.51
N SER A 121 26.48 -3.99 -14.24
CA SER A 121 27.55 -2.99 -14.23
C SER A 121 28.48 -3.06 -13.00
N LEU A 122 28.39 -4.12 -12.19
CA LEU A 122 29.21 -4.37 -10.99
C LEU A 122 29.10 -3.27 -9.92
N LEU A 123 27.98 -2.52 -9.90
CA LEU A 123 27.74 -1.55 -8.84
C LEU A 123 27.48 -2.26 -7.53
N MET A 124 28.14 -1.79 -6.47
CA MET A 124 27.97 -2.35 -5.14
C MET A 124 26.51 -2.24 -4.69
N PRO A 125 25.93 -3.25 -4.02
CA PRO A 125 24.54 -3.22 -3.56
C PRO A 125 24.17 -1.98 -2.73
N ARG A 126 25.14 -1.45 -1.96
CA ARG A 126 24.97 -0.20 -1.20
C ARG A 126 24.72 1.00 -2.11
N LEU A 127 25.41 1.08 -3.25
CA LEU A 127 25.26 2.15 -4.24
C LEU A 127 23.94 2.01 -5.02
N ILE A 128 23.59 0.78 -5.41
CA ILE A 128 22.30 0.45 -6.03
C ILE A 128 21.14 0.95 -5.15
N ARG A 129 21.17 0.59 -3.87
CA ARG A 129 20.16 1.04 -2.90
C ARG A 129 20.12 2.56 -2.77
N ALA A 130 21.28 3.21 -2.65
CA ALA A 130 21.37 4.66 -2.51
C ALA A 130 20.85 5.40 -3.75
N GLN A 131 21.05 4.85 -4.94
CA GLN A 131 20.53 5.40 -6.18
C GLN A 131 19.00 5.30 -6.24
N LEU A 132 18.45 4.13 -5.95
CA LEU A 132 16.99 3.92 -5.92
C LEU A 132 16.29 4.79 -4.88
N CYS A 133 16.87 4.92 -3.68
CA CYS A 133 16.33 5.80 -2.65
C CYS A 133 16.25 7.26 -3.12
N ARG A 134 17.28 7.76 -3.82
CA ARG A 134 17.29 9.13 -4.36
C ARG A 134 16.26 9.33 -5.47
N GLN A 135 16.13 8.36 -6.38
CA GLN A 135 15.13 8.41 -7.45
C GLN A 135 13.71 8.44 -6.89
N ARG A 136 13.41 7.56 -5.92
CA ARG A 136 12.11 7.52 -5.25
C ARG A 136 11.75 8.82 -4.51
N GLU A 137 12.73 9.50 -3.94
CA GLU A 137 12.50 10.79 -3.29
C GLU A 137 12.17 11.89 -4.31
N SER A 138 12.86 11.88 -5.46
CA SER A 138 12.59 12.80 -6.58
C SER A 138 11.21 12.57 -7.22
N ASP A 139 10.75 11.32 -7.29
CA ASP A 139 9.46 10.94 -7.88
C ASP A 139 8.27 11.10 -6.90
N ARG A 140 8.52 11.64 -5.68
CA ARG A 140 7.48 11.83 -4.67
C ARG A 140 6.46 12.87 -5.15
N PRO A 141 5.14 12.58 -5.15
CA PRO A 141 4.15 13.63 -5.35
C PRO A 141 4.27 14.66 -4.22
N VAL A 142 4.49 15.93 -4.58
CA VAL A 142 4.49 17.05 -3.63
C VAL A 142 3.09 17.14 -3.03
N ILE A 143 2.97 16.80 -1.74
CA ILE A 143 1.74 17.03 -0.98
C ILE A 143 1.70 18.54 -0.75
N LEU A 144 0.97 19.27 -1.61
CA LEU A 144 0.62 20.66 -1.33
C LEU A 144 -0.27 20.64 -0.08
N PRO A 145 0.09 21.35 1.00
CA PRO A 145 -0.86 21.55 2.09
C PRO A 145 -2.05 22.35 1.55
N ASP A 146 -3.26 21.92 1.87
CA ASP A 146 -4.47 22.70 1.62
C ASP A 146 -4.30 24.05 2.35
N ILE A 147 -4.23 25.15 1.59
CA ILE A 147 -4.24 26.54 2.08
C ILE A 147 -5.69 27.00 2.18
#